data_AF-A0A135UHM4-F1
#
_entry.id   AF-A0A135UHM4-F1
#
_cell.length_a   1.000
_cell.length_b   1.000
_cell.length_c   1.000
_cell.angle_alpha   90.00
_cell.angle_beta   90.00
_cell.angle_gamma   90.00
#
_symmetry.space_group_name_H-M   'P 1'
#
loop_
_entity.id
_entity.type
_entity.pdbx_description
1 polymer ?
#
loop_
_entity_poly.entity_id
_entity_poly.type
_entity_poly.pdbx_seq_one_letter_code
_entity_poly.pdbx_strand_id
1 'polypeptide(L)'
;MEEVPQKPQVSRRRPRQTARMDNAATASSRPSQTTNNDPGCFIIEPDHNTTGMMVEGLHILPEILHVGLKLKDLGKRSIQLLLKKRQLLKETPLDVPEDMKRKGLSSSVMATLVFAQEEAGTAVCISPNGILLTCSHCIAETIDDFDGSKSHSLPFPSGQVVEAKALAWDGKRNLALLKITSAQQPPPSAGASSIPHSGGFPVITLSSTPPVLKARLICVGHPGSENFEAAVPGTKTDYDVLHLSTGTFRGCAEGQDPQDDSDIGALMHSCWTYWGHSGAPLVYRKTGTLVGLHSSWDDETGMRRGVAWEAISGFLESALSIQDLTTPPTSTSFLYAHDTHDTHDLKVQPQVLPAFHCSNYRLPVCLPPSCRKMYNLWLGEGPYLPSINTPTTTTISTSTGLLKSSTTSLTTAAMPTTTEVEALRSWVLSTSGNWLLNIAKAVALSIPLGLFISAMCCCWIPCLWYTDHLTDEFLDISVWTGRLLRGEYGPAGGWIPLIRRRVRMFFMGREERAEAQRREAQEAIDRVVGARRDRHGHVVGVGYQQEPAMTTGLPQNRTMRRQMARQQARANRTVNSNNN
;
A
#
# COMPACT_ATOMS: atom_id res chain seq x y z
N MET A 1 -45.75 14.96 7.40
CA MET A 1 -44.54 14.24 7.81
C MET A 1 -44.39 13.10 6.83
N GLU A 2 -43.48 13.24 5.88
CA GLU A 2 -43.25 12.28 4.81
C GLU A 2 -42.12 11.35 5.28
N GLU A 3 -42.45 10.06 5.43
CA GLU A 3 -41.54 9.02 5.91
C GLU A 3 -40.43 8.78 4.88
N VAL A 4 -39.20 9.11 5.24
CA VAL A 4 -38.02 8.82 4.41
C VAL A 4 -37.71 7.33 4.53
N PRO A 5 -37.70 6.55 3.43
CA PRO A 5 -37.47 5.12 3.50
C PRO A 5 -36.02 4.81 3.89
N GLN A 6 -35.84 4.05 4.97
CA GLN A 6 -34.55 3.52 5.38
C GLN A 6 -34.00 2.56 4.32
N LYS A 7 -32.80 2.89 3.83
CA LYS A 7 -32.05 2.06 2.89
C LYS A 7 -31.54 0.79 3.60
N PRO A 8 -31.65 -0.41 3.01
CA PRO A 8 -31.17 -1.62 3.66
C PRO A 8 -29.66 -1.58 3.87
N GLN A 9 -29.23 -1.84 5.11
CA GLN A 9 -27.83 -2.06 5.46
C GLN A 9 -27.33 -3.31 4.72
N VAL A 10 -26.45 -3.10 3.73
CA VAL A 10 -25.72 -4.18 3.08
C VAL A 10 -24.58 -4.57 4.01
N SER A 11 -24.64 -5.78 4.58
CA SER A 11 -23.55 -6.36 5.37
C SER A 11 -22.30 -6.48 4.49
N ARG A 12 -21.28 -5.70 4.83
CA ARG A 12 -19.94 -5.79 4.24
C ARG A 12 -19.31 -7.08 4.77
N ARG A 13 -18.89 -7.95 3.86
CA ARG A 13 -18.37 -9.29 4.19
C ARG A 13 -16.86 -9.32 3.95
N ARG A 14 -16.12 -9.64 5.01
CA ARG A 14 -14.68 -9.94 4.95
C ARG A 14 -14.37 -11.00 3.88
N PRO A 15 -13.45 -10.77 2.92
CA PRO A 15 -13.14 -11.78 1.92
C PRO A 15 -12.14 -12.81 2.48
N ARG A 16 -12.64 -14.05 2.62
CA ARG A 16 -11.92 -15.33 2.40
C ARG A 16 -11.18 -16.01 3.56
N GLN A 17 -11.75 -16.03 4.77
CA GLN A 17 -11.45 -17.11 5.74
C GLN A 17 -12.66 -18.03 6.04
N THR A 18 -13.89 -17.52 5.91
CA THR A 18 -15.12 -18.30 6.11
C THR A 18 -15.34 -19.47 5.14
N ALA A 19 -14.68 -19.50 3.97
CA ALA A 19 -14.93 -20.55 2.96
C ALA A 19 -14.37 -21.95 3.32
N ARG A 20 -13.57 -22.08 4.38
CA ARG A 20 -13.10 -23.39 4.89
C ARG A 20 -13.89 -23.91 6.09
N MET A 21 -14.69 -23.08 6.76
CA MET A 21 -15.29 -23.39 8.07
C MET A 21 -16.76 -23.79 8.06
N ASP A 22 -17.48 -23.66 6.93
CA ASP A 22 -18.85 -24.18 6.80
C ASP A 22 -18.96 -25.71 7.03
N ASN A 23 -17.83 -26.43 7.12
CA ASN A 23 -17.78 -27.86 7.46
C ASN A 23 -17.61 -28.18 8.95
N ALA A 24 -17.29 -27.22 9.82
CA ALA A 24 -17.00 -27.46 11.24
C ALA A 24 -18.10 -27.00 12.21
N ALA A 25 -19.01 -26.11 11.79
CA ALA A 25 -19.98 -25.45 12.65
C ALA A 25 -21.23 -26.29 13.05
N THR A 26 -21.33 -27.56 12.63
CA THR A 26 -22.52 -28.39 12.93
C THR A 26 -22.44 -29.11 14.28
N ALA A 27 -21.41 -28.89 15.10
CA ALA A 27 -21.21 -29.67 16.31
C ALA A 27 -20.66 -28.85 17.50
N SER A 28 -21.45 -27.92 18.05
CA SER A 28 -21.41 -27.58 19.49
C SER A 28 -22.41 -26.47 19.80
N SER A 29 -23.40 -26.74 20.65
CA SER A 29 -24.16 -25.68 21.32
C SER A 29 -24.31 -26.03 22.79
N ARG A 30 -23.70 -25.22 23.66
CA ARG A 30 -23.89 -25.28 25.11
C ARG A 30 -23.89 -23.85 25.65
N PRO A 31 -24.87 -23.45 26.48
CA PRO A 31 -24.96 -22.09 26.99
C PRO A 31 -24.14 -21.91 28.28
N SER A 32 -23.38 -20.81 28.35
CA SER A 32 -22.58 -20.39 29.52
C SER A 32 -23.15 -19.10 30.13
N GLN A 33 -23.14 -19.01 31.46
CA GLN A 33 -23.62 -17.88 32.27
C GLN A 33 -22.66 -16.68 32.22
N THR A 34 -23.19 -15.46 32.21
CA THR A 34 -22.45 -14.19 32.06
C THR A 34 -22.27 -13.43 33.38
N THR A 35 -21.06 -12.90 33.59
CA THR A 35 -20.72 -11.79 34.49
C THR A 35 -20.37 -10.54 33.65
N ASN A 36 -20.56 -9.33 34.21
CA ASN A 36 -20.50 -7.99 33.57
C ASN A 36 -19.13 -7.51 33.00
N ASN A 37 -18.29 -8.40 32.50
CA ASN A 37 -17.06 -7.98 31.80
C ASN A 37 -17.38 -7.75 30.31
N ASP A 38 -16.77 -6.72 29.69
CA ASP A 38 -16.90 -6.47 28.24
C ASP A 38 -16.50 -7.76 27.50
N PRO A 39 -17.45 -8.46 26.85
CA PRO A 39 -17.23 -9.84 26.38
C PRO A 39 -16.20 -9.96 25.26
N GLY A 40 -15.68 -8.84 24.74
CA GLY A 40 -14.72 -8.80 23.63
C GLY A 40 -13.24 -8.84 24.01
N CYS A 41 -12.87 -8.61 25.28
CA CYS A 41 -11.48 -8.52 25.72
C CYS A 41 -11.15 -9.65 26.71
N PHE A 42 -10.13 -10.44 26.37
CA PHE A 42 -9.65 -11.55 27.19
C PHE A 42 -8.17 -11.32 27.54
N ILE A 43 -7.88 -11.29 28.83
CA ILE A 43 -6.53 -11.15 29.35
C ILE A 43 -6.21 -12.47 30.04
N ILE A 44 -5.09 -13.08 29.64
CA ILE A 44 -4.65 -14.32 30.28
C ILE A 44 -4.07 -13.91 31.62
N GLU A 45 -4.81 -14.17 32.69
CA GLU A 45 -4.25 -14.03 34.04
C GLU A 45 -3.06 -14.98 34.17
N PRO A 46 -1.89 -14.49 34.63
CA PRO A 46 -0.76 -15.35 34.88
C PRO A 46 -1.15 -16.40 35.93
N ASP A 47 -0.82 -17.67 35.70
CA ASP A 47 -1.14 -18.78 36.62
C ASP A 47 -0.63 -18.47 38.04
N HIS A 48 -1.52 -18.01 38.92
CA HIS A 48 -1.22 -17.55 40.29
C HIS A 48 -0.73 -18.67 41.23
N ASN A 49 -0.72 -19.94 40.79
CA ASN A 49 -0.29 -21.07 41.60
C ASN A 49 1.24 -21.24 41.72
N THR A 50 2.04 -20.35 41.14
CA THR A 50 3.50 -20.37 41.27
C THR A 50 3.95 -19.30 42.26
N THR A 51 4.05 -19.65 43.55
CA THR A 51 4.32 -18.75 44.70
C THR A 51 5.74 -18.17 44.75
N GLY A 52 6.35 -17.94 43.59
CA GLY A 52 7.64 -17.29 43.42
C GLY A 52 7.84 -17.01 41.95
N MET A 53 7.39 -15.84 41.47
CA MET A 53 7.72 -15.35 40.14
C MET A 53 9.22 -15.03 40.07
N MET A 54 10.06 -16.06 40.00
CA MET A 54 11.32 -15.91 39.31
C MET A 54 10.94 -15.49 37.90
N VAL A 55 11.50 -14.35 37.46
CA VAL A 55 11.44 -13.92 36.05
C VAL A 55 11.91 -15.12 35.24
N GLU A 56 10.97 -15.84 34.60
CA GLU A 56 11.32 -16.98 33.76
C GLU A 56 12.30 -16.44 32.73
N GLY A 57 13.55 -16.89 32.85
CA GLY A 57 14.60 -16.47 31.95
C GLY A 57 14.21 -16.85 30.53
N LEU A 58 14.48 -15.96 29.59
CA LEU A 58 14.28 -16.22 28.16
C LEU A 58 14.94 -17.55 27.78
N HIS A 59 14.16 -18.53 27.34
CA HIS A 59 14.71 -19.82 26.93
C HIS A 59 15.52 -19.67 25.64
N ILE A 60 16.73 -20.19 25.63
CA ILE A 60 17.60 -20.13 24.45
C ILE A 60 17.20 -21.23 23.47
N LEU A 61 16.75 -20.84 22.27
CA LEU A 61 16.52 -21.77 21.17
C LEU A 61 17.86 -22.20 20.55
N PRO A 62 17.98 -23.44 20.03
CA PRO A 62 19.17 -23.89 19.33
C PRO A 62 19.52 -22.97 18.15
N GLU A 63 20.80 -22.67 17.96
CA GLU A 63 21.30 -21.85 16.86
C GLU A 63 20.99 -22.47 15.48
N ILE A 64 21.19 -23.80 15.39
CA ILE A 64 20.93 -24.60 14.20
C ILE A 64 19.56 -25.25 14.32
N LEU A 65 18.56 -24.61 13.73
CA LEU A 65 17.25 -25.21 13.53
C LEU A 65 17.31 -26.23 12.40
N HIS A 66 16.97 -27.48 12.68
CA HIS A 66 16.87 -28.54 11.69
C HIS A 66 15.53 -29.28 11.84
N VAL A 67 15.08 -29.95 10.78
CA VAL A 67 13.77 -30.64 10.70
C VAL A 67 13.59 -31.73 11.78
N GLY A 68 14.71 -32.21 12.37
CA GLY A 68 14.72 -33.19 13.46
C GLY A 68 14.52 -32.60 14.87
N LEU A 69 14.55 -31.27 15.03
CA LEU A 69 14.30 -30.66 16.33
C LEU A 69 12.85 -30.85 16.75
N LYS A 70 12.67 -31.37 17.96
CA LYS A 70 11.38 -31.36 18.65
C LYS A 70 11.23 -30.03 19.37
N LEU A 71 10.88 -28.97 18.63
CA LEU A 71 10.27 -27.80 19.25
C LEU A 71 8.91 -28.25 19.79
N LYS A 72 8.61 -27.90 21.04
CA LYS A 72 7.29 -28.16 21.61
C LYS A 72 6.26 -27.53 20.66
N ASP A 73 5.25 -28.30 20.30
CA ASP A 73 4.06 -27.84 19.56
C ASP A 73 4.24 -27.50 18.06
N LEU A 74 5.44 -27.68 17.47
CA LEU A 74 5.64 -27.51 16.03
C LEU A 74 5.71 -28.84 15.27
N GLY A 75 4.73 -29.07 14.40
CA GLY A 75 4.78 -30.15 13.42
C GLY A 75 5.91 -29.98 12.39
N LYS A 76 6.34 -31.08 11.77
CA LYS A 76 7.41 -31.09 10.75
C LYS A 76 7.18 -30.07 9.62
N ARG A 77 5.93 -29.90 9.18
CA ARG A 77 5.53 -28.94 8.14
C ARG A 77 5.77 -27.50 8.57
N SER A 78 5.44 -27.15 9.82
CA SER A 78 5.67 -25.81 10.38
C SER A 78 7.16 -25.51 10.52
N ILE A 79 7.97 -26.49 10.94
CA ILE A 79 9.43 -26.33 11.00
C ILE A 79 10.01 -26.10 9.60
N GLN A 80 9.60 -26.86 8.59
CA GLN A 80 10.04 -26.65 7.21
C GLN A 80 9.64 -25.26 6.69
N LEU A 81 8.42 -24.81 6.99
CA LEU A 81 7.94 -23.50 6.59
C LEU A 81 8.72 -22.36 7.29
N LEU A 82 8.99 -22.50 8.58
CA LEU A 82 9.84 -21.60 9.36
C LEU A 82 11.24 -21.49 8.74
N LEU A 83 11.88 -22.63 8.45
CA LEU A 83 13.22 -22.66 7.85
C LEU A 83 13.23 -22.03 6.47
N LYS A 84 12.21 -22.31 5.66
CA LYS A 84 12.04 -21.69 4.34
C LYS A 84 11.90 -20.16 4.46
N LYS A 85 11.02 -19.67 5.34
CA LYS A 85 10.83 -18.23 5.57
C LYS A 85 12.10 -17.56 6.07
N ARG A 86 12.79 -18.18 7.04
CA ARG A 86 14.08 -17.71 7.56
C ARG A 86 15.13 -17.61 6.46
N GLN A 87 15.21 -18.60 5.57
CA GLN A 87 16.17 -18.60 4.47
C GLN A 87 15.87 -17.47 3.48
N LEU A 88 14.59 -17.33 3.08
CA LEU A 88 14.17 -16.26 2.17
C LEU A 88 14.43 -14.88 2.76
N LEU A 89 14.20 -14.65 4.05
CA LEU A 89 14.54 -13.37 4.70
C LEU A 89 16.03 -13.02 4.64
N LYS A 90 16.92 -14.01 4.58
CA LYS A 90 18.36 -13.78 4.40
C LYS A 90 18.72 -13.49 2.95
N GLU A 91 18.03 -14.14 2.01
CA GLU A 91 18.25 -13.99 0.57
C GLU A 91 17.68 -12.68 0.02
N THR A 92 16.55 -12.23 0.58
CA THR A 92 15.86 -11.00 0.20
C THR A 92 15.78 -10.05 1.40
N PRO A 93 16.92 -9.41 1.76
CA PRO A 93 16.95 -8.48 2.87
C PRO A 93 16.03 -7.28 2.60
N LEU A 94 15.39 -6.81 3.65
CA LEU A 94 14.44 -5.70 3.57
C LEU A 94 15.16 -4.39 3.23
N ASP A 95 14.78 -3.74 2.12
CA ASP A 95 15.36 -2.45 1.75
C ASP A 95 14.69 -1.29 2.50
N VAL A 96 15.35 -0.84 3.57
CA VAL A 96 14.90 0.30 4.37
C VAL A 96 15.19 1.61 3.61
N PRO A 97 14.24 2.55 3.50
CA PRO A 97 14.49 3.83 2.86
C PRO A 97 15.71 4.59 3.43
N GLU A 98 16.54 5.17 2.56
CA GLU A 98 17.79 5.84 2.92
C GLU A 98 17.61 7.00 3.90
N ASP A 99 16.47 7.71 3.85
CA ASP A 99 16.17 8.76 4.82
C ASP A 99 15.91 8.22 6.23
N MET A 100 15.40 6.99 6.37
CA MET A 100 15.28 6.33 7.66
C MET A 100 16.61 5.77 8.15
N LYS A 101 17.40 5.14 7.25
CA LYS A 101 18.75 4.66 7.56
C LYS A 101 19.62 5.81 8.10
N ARG A 102 19.64 6.96 7.40
CA ARG A 102 20.39 8.16 7.83
C ARG A 102 19.97 8.72 9.19
N LYS A 103 18.72 8.51 9.61
CA LYS A 103 18.20 8.93 10.91
C LYS A 103 18.37 7.87 12.00
N GLY A 104 18.96 6.71 11.69
CA GLY A 104 19.06 5.59 12.62
C GLY A 104 17.72 4.93 12.94
N LEU A 105 16.70 5.08 12.09
CA LEU A 105 15.34 4.57 12.31
C LEU A 105 15.12 3.15 11.74
N SER A 106 16.17 2.49 11.28
CA SER A 106 16.08 1.13 10.73
C SER A 106 15.55 0.13 11.74
N SER A 107 15.82 0.31 13.03
CA SER A 107 15.35 -0.58 14.10
C SER A 107 13.82 -0.69 14.12
N SER A 108 13.09 0.40 13.85
CA SER A 108 11.63 0.41 13.81
C SER A 108 11.04 -0.50 12.73
N VAL A 109 11.72 -0.60 11.59
CA VAL A 109 11.35 -1.49 10.49
C VAL A 109 11.77 -2.92 10.82
N MET A 110 12.96 -3.09 11.40
CA MET A 110 13.52 -4.39 11.80
C MET A 110 12.80 -5.03 12.99
N ALA A 111 11.96 -4.29 13.71
CA ALA A 111 11.12 -4.78 14.79
C ALA A 111 9.92 -5.62 14.31
N THR A 112 9.68 -5.67 13.00
CA THR A 112 8.63 -6.50 12.40
C THR A 112 8.97 -7.98 12.53
N LEU A 113 7.98 -8.85 12.68
CA LEU A 113 8.12 -10.31 12.64
C LEU A 113 7.05 -10.91 11.75
N VAL A 114 7.33 -12.10 11.20
CA VAL A 114 6.36 -12.83 10.37
C VAL A 114 5.92 -14.11 11.07
N PHE A 115 4.64 -14.47 11.00
CA PHE A 115 4.20 -15.76 11.53
C PHE A 115 4.74 -16.91 10.68
N ALA A 116 5.29 -17.94 11.30
CA ALA A 116 5.80 -19.14 10.61
C ALA A 116 4.71 -20.20 10.30
N GLN A 117 3.47 -19.76 10.06
CA GLN A 117 2.34 -20.61 9.69
C GLN A 117 1.96 -20.45 8.21
N GLU A 118 1.07 -21.31 7.70
CA GLU A 118 0.63 -21.31 6.30
C GLU A 118 -0.14 -20.02 5.99
N GLU A 119 -1.02 -19.60 6.89
CA GLU A 119 -1.63 -18.28 6.86
C GLU A 119 -0.55 -17.21 7.09
N ALA A 120 -0.45 -16.25 6.18
CA ALA A 120 0.41 -15.12 6.40
C ALA A 120 -0.18 -14.19 7.47
N GLY A 121 0.70 -13.68 8.32
CA GLY A 121 0.40 -12.70 9.35
C GLY A 121 1.70 -12.02 9.76
N THR A 122 1.57 -10.84 10.36
CA THR A 122 2.68 -9.99 10.78
C THR A 122 2.51 -9.62 12.25
N ALA A 123 3.61 -9.45 12.97
CA ALA A 123 3.64 -8.88 14.31
C ALA A 123 4.74 -7.82 14.39
N VAL A 124 4.74 -7.03 15.46
CA VAL A 124 5.79 -6.04 15.70
C VAL A 124 6.23 -6.05 17.16
N CYS A 125 7.53 -6.01 17.41
CA CYS A 125 8.08 -5.95 18.76
C CYS A 125 8.05 -4.52 19.31
N ILE A 126 7.35 -4.32 20.43
CA ILE A 126 7.11 -3.02 21.05
C ILE A 126 7.85 -2.83 22.38
N SER A 127 8.59 -3.85 22.85
CA SER A 127 9.35 -3.80 24.10
C SER A 127 10.62 -4.63 24.01
N PRO A 128 11.76 -4.16 24.56
CA PRO A 128 13.02 -4.89 24.52
C PRO A 128 12.94 -6.21 25.28
N ASN A 129 11.95 -6.34 26.17
CA ASN A 129 11.63 -7.57 26.90
C ASN A 129 10.81 -8.57 26.06
N GLY A 130 10.65 -8.33 24.75
CA GLY A 130 9.99 -9.24 23.84
C GLY A 130 8.46 -9.22 23.93
N ILE A 131 7.86 -8.05 24.09
CA ILE A 131 6.41 -7.89 23.91
C ILE A 131 6.13 -7.63 22.43
N LEU A 132 5.25 -8.43 21.85
CA LEU A 132 4.82 -8.33 20.46
C LEU A 132 3.38 -7.84 20.40
N LEU A 133 3.08 -7.01 19.41
CA LEU A 133 1.74 -6.56 19.07
C LEU A 133 1.36 -7.09 17.67
N THR A 134 0.13 -7.55 17.51
CA THR A 134 -0.40 -8.01 16.23
C THR A 134 -1.91 -7.81 16.18
N CYS A 135 -2.54 -8.14 15.04
CA CYS A 135 -3.98 -8.24 14.99
C CYS A 135 -4.46 -9.55 15.62
N SER A 136 -5.56 -9.52 16.36
CA SER A 136 -6.07 -10.69 17.09
C SER A 136 -6.38 -11.87 16.17
N HIS A 137 -6.95 -11.59 15.00
CA HIS A 137 -7.24 -12.61 13.98
C HIS A 137 -5.99 -13.27 13.34
N CYS A 138 -4.78 -12.76 13.58
CA CYS A 138 -3.56 -13.45 13.16
C CYS A 138 -3.27 -14.69 14.03
N ILE A 139 -3.77 -14.72 15.26
CA ILE A 139 -3.60 -15.85 16.19
C ILE A 139 -4.90 -16.64 16.40
N ALA A 140 -6.05 -15.96 16.42
CA ALA A 140 -7.38 -16.57 16.53
C ALA A 140 -8.45 -15.62 15.98
N GLU A 141 -9.27 -16.08 15.02
CA GLU A 141 -10.33 -15.27 14.40
C GLU A 141 -11.47 -14.97 15.37
N THR A 142 -11.80 -15.94 16.23
CA THR A 142 -12.83 -15.82 17.25
C THR A 142 -12.28 -16.17 18.63
N ILE A 143 -13.03 -15.83 19.67
CA ILE A 143 -12.67 -16.21 21.04
C ILE A 143 -12.68 -17.74 21.23
N ASP A 144 -13.52 -18.47 20.50
CA ASP A 144 -13.60 -19.93 20.60
C ASP A 144 -12.36 -20.62 19.98
N ASP A 145 -11.72 -19.96 19.01
CA ASP A 145 -10.46 -20.42 18.40
C ASP A 145 -9.23 -20.01 19.21
N PHE A 146 -9.40 -19.17 20.24
CA PHE A 146 -8.30 -18.62 21.01
C PHE A 146 -7.77 -19.64 22.02
N ASP A 147 -6.53 -20.06 21.80
CA ASP A 147 -5.77 -20.91 22.71
C ASP A 147 -4.57 -20.14 23.26
N GLY A 148 -4.71 -19.63 24.48
CA GLY A 148 -3.64 -18.91 25.17
C GLY A 148 -2.39 -19.74 25.46
N SER A 149 -2.50 -21.07 25.45
CA SER A 149 -1.37 -21.97 25.70
C SER A 149 -0.50 -22.19 24.45
N LYS A 150 -1.05 -21.89 23.27
CA LYS A 150 -0.41 -22.12 21.97
C LYS A 150 0.79 -21.19 21.78
N SER A 151 1.93 -21.81 21.49
CA SER A 151 3.13 -21.10 21.06
C SER A 151 3.08 -20.76 19.57
N HIS A 152 3.60 -19.59 19.23
CA HIS A 152 3.77 -19.11 17.86
C HIS A 152 5.25 -18.90 17.57
N SER A 153 5.75 -19.44 16.47
CA SER A 153 7.12 -19.17 16.00
C SER A 153 7.15 -18.05 14.98
N LEU A 154 8.07 -17.10 15.17
CA LEU A 154 8.20 -15.93 14.31
C LEU A 154 9.69 -15.62 14.05
N PRO A 155 10.15 -15.52 12.79
CA PRO A 155 11.44 -14.92 12.50
C PRO A 155 11.34 -13.39 12.35
N PHE A 156 12.36 -12.70 12.90
CA PHE A 156 12.69 -11.32 12.55
C PHE A 156 13.29 -11.23 11.14
N PRO A 157 13.35 -10.04 10.52
CA PRO A 157 14.04 -9.80 9.26
C PRO A 157 15.52 -10.20 9.28
N SER A 158 16.17 -10.18 10.45
CA SER A 158 17.53 -10.71 10.64
C SER A 158 17.65 -12.23 10.46
N GLY A 159 16.52 -12.93 10.38
CA GLY A 159 16.43 -14.39 10.43
C GLY A 159 16.58 -14.98 11.84
N GLN A 160 16.64 -14.15 12.89
CA GLN A 160 16.56 -14.62 14.27
C GLN A 160 15.14 -15.14 14.55
N VAL A 161 15.03 -16.39 14.97
CA VAL A 161 13.74 -17.01 15.31
C VAL A 161 13.44 -16.82 16.79
N VAL A 162 12.18 -16.50 17.07
CA VAL A 162 11.62 -16.46 18.42
C VAL A 162 10.35 -17.30 18.51
N GLU A 163 10.04 -17.73 19.72
CA GLU A 163 8.78 -18.37 20.11
C GLU A 163 8.06 -17.45 21.09
N ALA A 164 6.78 -17.22 20.86
CA ALA A 164 5.97 -16.33 21.66
C ALA A 164 4.60 -16.93 22.00
N LYS A 165 4.07 -16.61 23.18
CA LYS A 165 2.73 -17.01 23.64
C LYS A 165 1.84 -15.79 23.80
N ALA A 166 0.54 -15.98 23.64
CA ALA A 166 -0.43 -14.92 23.85
C ALA A 166 -0.41 -14.44 25.32
N LEU A 167 -0.55 -13.13 25.51
CA LEU A 167 -0.73 -12.47 26.81
C LEU A 167 -2.15 -11.88 26.93
N ALA A 168 -2.62 -11.28 25.84
CA ALA A 168 -3.94 -10.65 25.78
C ALA A 168 -4.50 -10.74 24.36
N TRP A 169 -5.82 -10.78 24.25
CA TRP A 169 -6.56 -10.85 23.00
C TRP A 169 -7.82 -9.99 23.11
N ASP A 170 -8.06 -9.13 22.13
CA ASP A 170 -9.23 -8.26 22.05
C ASP A 170 -9.81 -8.37 20.64
N GLY A 171 -10.94 -9.08 20.52
CA GLY A 171 -11.62 -9.30 19.25
C GLY A 171 -12.28 -8.04 18.71
N LYS A 172 -12.71 -7.13 19.60
CA LYS A 172 -13.38 -5.89 19.22
C LYS A 172 -12.40 -4.89 18.62
N ARG A 173 -11.26 -4.66 19.29
CA ARG A 173 -10.17 -3.82 18.76
C ARG A 173 -9.33 -4.52 17.70
N ASN A 174 -9.55 -5.83 17.52
CA ASN A 174 -8.77 -6.70 16.66
C ASN A 174 -7.27 -6.69 17.01
N LEU A 175 -6.94 -6.73 18.30
CA LEU A 175 -5.57 -6.63 18.81
C LEU A 175 -5.20 -7.82 19.68
N ALA A 176 -3.94 -8.24 19.61
CA ALA A 176 -3.39 -9.21 20.54
C ALA A 176 -1.97 -8.84 20.97
N LEU A 177 -1.63 -9.17 22.21
CA LEU A 177 -0.27 -9.12 22.74
C LEU A 177 0.29 -10.54 22.85
N LEU A 178 1.57 -10.68 22.51
CA LEU A 178 2.32 -11.89 22.76
C LEU A 178 3.60 -11.57 23.54
N LYS A 179 4.08 -12.54 24.33
CA LYS A 179 5.37 -12.51 25.02
C LYS A 179 6.32 -13.50 24.37
N ILE A 180 7.50 -13.07 23.99
CA ILE A 180 8.59 -13.97 23.61
C ILE A 180 9.02 -14.77 24.85
N THR A 181 8.85 -16.10 24.77
CA THR A 181 9.25 -17.06 25.80
C THR A 181 10.59 -17.72 25.47
N SER A 182 10.91 -17.84 24.18
CA SER A 182 12.14 -18.45 23.71
C SER A 182 12.73 -17.66 22.53
N ALA A 183 14.05 -17.54 22.44
CA ALA A 183 14.72 -16.89 21.31
C ALA A 183 16.03 -17.55 20.94
N GLN A 184 16.37 -17.56 19.65
CA GLN A 184 17.72 -17.88 19.21
C GLN A 184 18.69 -16.80 19.70
N GLN A 185 19.89 -17.19 20.10
CA GLN A 185 20.94 -16.21 20.37
C GLN A 185 21.26 -15.42 19.08
N PRO A 186 21.49 -14.11 19.18
CA PRO A 186 21.99 -13.35 18.06
C PRO A 186 23.33 -13.95 17.60
N PRO A 187 23.60 -14.01 16.29
CA PRO A 187 24.89 -14.46 15.81
C PRO A 187 26.00 -13.60 16.46
N PRO A 188 27.13 -14.19 16.90
CA PRO A 188 28.23 -13.43 17.46
C PRO A 188 28.67 -12.40 16.43
N SER A 189 28.55 -11.11 16.76
CA SER A 189 28.98 -10.03 15.89
C SER A 189 30.49 -10.16 15.72
N ALA A 190 30.93 -10.54 14.52
CA ALA A 190 32.34 -10.74 14.20
C ALA A 190 33.12 -9.44 14.44
N GLY A 191 33.72 -9.29 15.62
CA GLY A 191 34.64 -8.18 15.94
C GLY A 191 34.33 -7.36 17.19
N ALA A 192 33.21 -7.56 17.90
CA ALA A 192 32.93 -6.83 19.14
C ALA A 192 33.40 -7.63 20.37
N SER A 193 34.46 -7.16 21.03
CA SER A 193 35.01 -7.78 22.24
C SER A 193 34.01 -7.70 23.42
N SER A 194 33.50 -8.88 23.79
CA SER A 194 33.25 -9.40 25.15
C SER A 194 32.46 -8.59 26.19
N ILE A 195 31.78 -7.49 25.87
CA ILE A 195 30.71 -7.01 26.76
C ILE A 195 29.44 -7.79 26.37
N PRO A 196 28.85 -8.60 27.28
CA PRO A 196 27.53 -9.16 27.07
C PRO A 196 26.54 -8.01 27.07
N HIS A 197 26.42 -7.32 25.93
CA HIS A 197 25.28 -6.45 25.70
C HIS A 197 24.06 -7.34 25.89
N SER A 198 23.25 -6.99 26.88
CA SER A 198 21.90 -7.47 27.08
C SER A 198 21.15 -7.20 25.77
N GLY A 199 21.28 -8.14 24.84
CA GLY A 199 20.92 -7.98 23.43
C GLY A 199 19.41 -7.98 23.32
N GLY A 200 18.82 -6.81 23.55
CA GLY A 200 17.39 -6.61 23.38
C GLY A 200 16.96 -6.86 21.94
N PHE A 201 15.69 -7.19 21.76
CA PHE A 201 15.10 -7.31 20.44
C PHE A 201 15.05 -5.93 19.76
N PRO A 202 15.06 -5.86 18.42
CA PRO A 202 14.70 -4.63 17.71
C PRO A 202 13.28 -4.22 18.10
N VAL A 203 13.09 -2.96 18.48
CA VAL A 203 11.81 -2.45 18.99
C VAL A 203 11.34 -1.22 18.23
N ILE A 204 10.02 -1.06 18.19
CA ILE A 204 9.36 0.18 17.80
C ILE A 204 8.61 0.77 19.01
N THR A 205 8.65 2.09 19.15
CA THR A 205 7.89 2.80 20.18
C THR A 205 6.55 3.27 19.60
N LEU A 206 5.48 3.18 20.40
CA LEU A 206 4.22 3.81 20.06
C LEU A 206 4.39 5.33 20.02
N SER A 207 3.82 5.98 19.02
CA SER A 207 3.77 7.45 18.95
C SER A 207 3.03 8.01 20.17
N SER A 208 3.47 9.14 20.71
CA SER A 208 2.78 9.81 21.83
C SER A 208 1.47 10.50 21.40
N THR A 209 1.26 10.67 20.10
CA THR A 209 0.06 11.29 19.54
C THR A 209 -0.41 10.54 18.29
N PRO A 210 -1.70 10.63 17.93
CA PRO A 210 -2.21 10.15 16.65
C PRO A 210 -1.44 10.75 15.46
N PRO A 211 -1.35 10.05 14.32
CA PRO A 211 -0.75 10.59 13.11
C PRO A 211 -1.60 11.73 12.53
N VAL A 212 -0.95 12.79 12.05
CA VAL A 212 -1.62 13.88 11.33
C VAL A 212 -2.06 13.42 9.94
N LEU A 213 -3.14 14.00 9.41
CA LEU A 213 -3.61 13.71 8.04
C LEU A 213 -2.48 13.89 7.02
N LYS A 214 -2.35 12.95 6.08
CA LYS A 214 -1.25 12.87 5.09
C LYS A 214 0.14 12.59 5.69
N ALA A 215 0.26 12.23 6.96
CA ALA A 215 1.52 11.74 7.53
C ALA A 215 2.09 10.62 6.65
N ARG A 216 3.38 10.70 6.30
CA ARG A 216 4.05 9.69 5.47
C ARG A 216 4.25 8.42 6.28
N LEU A 217 3.71 7.33 5.79
CA LEU A 217 3.74 6.03 6.44
C LEU A 217 4.61 5.05 5.68
N ILE A 218 5.16 4.10 6.42
CA ILE A 218 5.71 2.85 5.91
C ILE A 218 4.90 1.71 6.50
N CYS A 219 4.52 0.75 5.66
CA CYS A 219 3.91 -0.50 6.08
C CYS A 219 4.90 -1.62 5.78
N VAL A 220 5.15 -2.49 6.75
CA VAL A 220 6.07 -3.64 6.60
C VAL A 220 5.32 -4.89 6.97
N GLY A 221 5.07 -5.77 6.02
CA GLY A 221 4.24 -6.95 6.27
C GLY A 221 4.58 -8.14 5.41
N HIS A 222 4.03 -9.30 5.77
CA HIS A 222 4.21 -10.55 5.05
C HIS A 222 3.04 -10.79 4.09
N PRO A 223 3.20 -10.55 2.77
CA PRO A 223 2.19 -10.96 1.81
C PRO A 223 2.04 -12.49 1.81
N GLY A 224 0.81 -12.95 1.67
CA GLY A 224 0.48 -14.36 1.54
C GLY A 224 1.07 -14.96 0.27
N SER A 225 1.57 -16.19 0.38
CA SER A 225 2.22 -16.89 -0.73
C SER A 225 1.26 -17.40 -1.81
N GLU A 226 -0.06 -17.37 -1.56
CA GLU A 226 -1.08 -17.76 -2.53
C GLU A 226 -1.69 -16.51 -3.16
N ASN A 227 -1.74 -16.49 -4.49
CA ASN A 227 -2.39 -15.45 -5.27
C ASN A 227 -3.90 -15.68 -5.27
N PHE A 228 -4.59 -15.05 -4.33
CA PHE A 228 -6.04 -15.13 -4.21
C PHE A 228 -6.79 -14.39 -5.33
N GLU A 229 -6.09 -13.63 -6.17
CA GLU A 229 -6.63 -12.99 -7.36
C GLU A 229 -6.52 -13.86 -8.61
N ALA A 230 -5.68 -14.91 -8.57
CA ALA A 230 -5.52 -15.83 -9.68
C ALA A 230 -6.81 -16.63 -9.95
N ALA A 231 -7.03 -16.96 -11.21
CA ALA A 231 -8.16 -17.81 -11.62
C ALA A 231 -8.03 -19.24 -11.06
N VAL A 232 -6.80 -19.71 -10.86
CA VAL A 232 -6.48 -21.04 -10.35
C VAL A 232 -6.11 -20.97 -8.86
N PRO A 233 -6.88 -21.59 -7.96
CA PRO A 233 -6.53 -21.67 -6.53
C PRO A 233 -5.16 -22.33 -6.31
N GLY A 234 -4.41 -21.88 -5.30
CA GLY A 234 -3.07 -22.38 -5.00
C GLY A 234 -1.97 -21.84 -5.93
N THR A 235 -2.30 -20.97 -6.89
CA THR A 235 -1.29 -20.24 -7.68
C THR A 235 -0.41 -19.45 -6.71
N LYS A 236 0.90 -19.63 -6.78
CA LYS A 236 1.82 -18.90 -5.89
C LYS A 236 1.89 -17.43 -6.30
N THR A 237 2.08 -16.58 -5.32
CA THR A 237 2.61 -15.24 -5.55
C THR A 237 4.12 -15.31 -5.73
N ASP A 238 4.68 -14.34 -6.45
CA ASP A 238 6.14 -14.12 -6.53
C ASP A 238 6.61 -13.08 -5.49
N TYR A 239 5.82 -12.86 -4.44
CA TYR A 239 6.18 -11.93 -3.37
C TYR A 239 7.22 -12.53 -2.41
N ASP A 240 8.07 -11.64 -1.89
CA ASP A 240 9.00 -11.94 -0.80
C ASP A 240 8.28 -12.19 0.53
N VAL A 241 9.02 -12.72 1.51
CA VAL A 241 8.49 -12.98 2.87
C VAL A 241 8.15 -11.68 3.60
N LEU A 242 8.88 -10.61 3.33
CA LEU A 242 8.56 -9.29 3.84
C LEU A 242 8.52 -8.28 2.71
N HIS A 243 7.49 -7.47 2.71
CA HIS A 243 7.31 -6.39 1.76
C HIS A 243 7.21 -5.06 2.52
N LEU A 244 8.00 -4.09 2.08
CA LEU A 244 7.93 -2.72 2.55
C LEU A 244 7.21 -1.87 1.50
N SER A 245 6.15 -1.20 1.92
CA SER A 245 5.44 -0.24 1.07
C SER A 245 5.36 1.13 1.75
N THR A 246 5.37 2.19 0.93
CA THR A 246 5.21 3.56 1.41
C THR A 246 3.82 4.08 1.07
N GLY A 247 3.29 4.95 1.92
CA GLY A 247 2.02 5.60 1.67
C GLY A 247 1.79 6.77 2.62
N THR A 248 0.51 7.10 2.83
CA THR A 248 0.11 8.20 3.71
C THR A 248 -1.07 7.81 4.55
N PHE A 249 -1.15 8.38 5.75
CA PHE A 249 -2.34 8.32 6.60
C PHE A 249 -3.47 9.13 5.96
N ARG A 250 -4.67 8.54 5.89
CA ARG A 250 -5.86 9.13 5.25
C ARG A 250 -6.95 9.52 6.24
N GLY A 251 -6.65 9.47 7.55
CA GLY A 251 -7.64 9.72 8.60
C GLY A 251 -8.30 8.43 9.07
N CYS A 252 -9.31 8.57 9.92
CA CYS A 252 -10.24 7.49 10.24
C CYS A 252 -11.49 7.62 9.36
N ALA A 253 -12.14 6.50 9.09
CA ALA A 253 -13.37 6.47 8.33
C ALA A 253 -14.50 7.21 9.07
N GLU A 254 -15.29 7.97 8.32
CA GLU A 254 -16.37 8.77 8.88
C GLU A 254 -17.41 7.90 9.58
N GLY A 255 -17.77 8.27 10.81
CA GLY A 255 -18.77 7.57 11.62
C GLY A 255 -18.32 6.21 12.21
N GLN A 256 -17.07 5.78 11.99
CA GLN A 256 -16.54 4.58 12.64
C GLN A 256 -15.85 4.93 13.96
N ASP A 257 -16.04 4.09 14.98
CA ASP A 257 -15.35 4.20 16.27
C ASP A 257 -13.87 3.79 16.09
N PRO A 258 -12.88 4.65 16.39
CA PRO A 258 -11.46 4.29 16.36
C PRO A 258 -11.08 3.11 17.28
N GLN A 259 -11.93 2.77 18.25
CA GLN A 259 -11.76 1.64 19.18
C GLN A 259 -12.40 0.34 18.70
N ASP A 260 -13.02 0.31 17.52
CA ASP A 260 -13.72 -0.87 16.99
C ASP A 260 -13.18 -1.24 15.60
N ASP A 261 -12.59 -2.43 15.50
CA ASP A 261 -12.11 -3.08 14.27
C ASP A 261 -12.73 -4.49 14.14
N SER A 262 -13.95 -4.68 14.65
CA SER A 262 -14.64 -5.98 14.60
C SER A 262 -15.07 -6.40 13.19
N ASP A 263 -15.43 -5.44 12.33
CA ASP A 263 -15.80 -5.68 10.92
C ASP A 263 -14.68 -5.23 9.96
N ILE A 264 -14.36 -3.93 9.98
CA ILE A 264 -13.34 -3.31 9.14
C ILE A 264 -12.71 -2.13 9.88
N GLY A 265 -11.39 -1.97 9.70
CA GLY A 265 -10.62 -1.02 10.49
C GLY A 265 -11.02 0.43 10.24
N ALA A 266 -11.09 1.19 11.33
CA ALA A 266 -11.39 2.61 11.26
C ALA A 266 -10.26 3.42 10.59
N LEU A 267 -8.99 3.08 10.84
CA LEU A 267 -7.85 3.79 10.27
C LEU A 267 -7.78 3.57 8.76
N MET A 268 -7.53 4.63 7.98
CA MET A 268 -7.32 4.55 6.54
C MET A 268 -5.89 4.92 6.14
N HIS A 269 -5.30 4.17 5.21
CA HIS A 269 -3.98 4.50 4.66
C HIS A 269 -3.84 4.15 3.17
N SER A 270 -2.82 4.70 2.51
CA SER A 270 -2.52 4.41 1.11
C SER A 270 -1.30 3.51 0.88
N CYS A 271 -0.66 2.99 1.93
CA CYS A 271 0.39 1.99 1.77
C CYS A 271 -0.17 0.76 1.03
N TRP A 272 0.59 0.20 0.10
CA TRP A 272 0.18 -1.03 -0.57
C TRP A 272 0.19 -2.21 0.41
N THR A 273 -0.82 -3.08 0.32
CA THR A 273 -0.92 -4.31 1.10
C THR A 273 -1.63 -5.39 0.29
N TYR A 274 -1.41 -6.63 0.70
CA TYR A 274 -2.03 -7.85 0.16
C TYR A 274 -2.56 -8.72 1.30
N TRP A 275 -3.33 -9.77 0.99
CA TRP A 275 -3.66 -10.82 1.97
C TRP A 275 -2.39 -11.22 2.73
N GLY A 276 -2.46 -11.38 4.05
CA GLY A 276 -1.31 -11.71 4.90
C GLY A 276 -0.64 -10.54 5.62
N HIS A 277 -0.85 -9.30 5.16
CA HIS A 277 -0.30 -8.11 5.81
C HIS A 277 -0.95 -7.77 7.16
N SER A 278 -1.96 -8.52 7.60
CA SER A 278 -2.60 -8.29 8.89
C SER A 278 -1.59 -8.28 10.04
N GLY A 279 -1.73 -7.31 10.93
CA GLY A 279 -0.79 -7.04 12.02
C GLY A 279 0.48 -6.31 11.60
N ALA A 280 0.61 -5.88 10.33
CA ALA A 280 1.77 -5.12 9.87
C ALA A 280 1.81 -3.72 10.51
N PRO A 281 2.97 -3.29 11.05
CA PRO A 281 3.10 -1.96 11.62
C PRO A 281 2.97 -0.88 10.56
N LEU A 282 2.19 0.16 10.89
CA LEU A 282 2.19 1.44 10.19
C LEU A 282 3.14 2.37 10.92
N VAL A 283 4.31 2.58 10.34
CA VAL A 283 5.41 3.36 10.91
C VAL A 283 5.37 4.79 10.37
N TYR A 284 5.37 5.77 11.26
CA TYR A 284 5.50 7.17 10.84
C TYR A 284 6.93 7.43 10.37
N ARG A 285 7.12 7.60 9.06
CA ARG A 285 8.44 7.69 8.41
C ARG A 285 9.33 8.80 8.97
N LYS A 286 8.75 9.87 9.52
CA LYS A 286 9.52 11.00 10.06
C LYS A 286 10.26 10.62 11.34
N THR A 287 9.61 9.88 12.23
CA THR A 287 10.05 9.60 13.61
C THR A 287 10.39 8.13 13.86
N GLY A 288 9.97 7.22 12.98
CA GLY A 288 10.11 5.77 13.17
C GLY A 288 9.18 5.21 14.24
N THR A 289 8.13 5.95 14.66
CA THR A 289 7.19 5.49 15.70
C THR A 289 6.00 4.75 15.09
N LEU A 290 5.43 3.82 15.85
CA LEU A 290 4.21 3.10 15.48
C LEU A 290 3.00 4.04 15.59
N VAL A 291 2.14 4.06 14.58
CA VAL A 291 0.92 4.89 14.55
C VAL A 291 -0.36 4.13 14.21
N GLY A 292 -0.26 2.82 13.99
CA GLY A 292 -1.38 1.95 13.65
C GLY A 292 -0.90 0.57 13.23
N LEU A 293 -1.84 -0.36 13.02
CA LEU A 293 -1.58 -1.65 12.36
C LEU A 293 -2.47 -1.78 11.13
N HIS A 294 -1.95 -2.41 10.07
CA HIS A 294 -2.81 -2.85 8.98
C HIS A 294 -3.62 -4.07 9.41
N SER A 295 -4.92 -4.10 9.08
CA SER A 295 -5.80 -5.23 9.44
C SER A 295 -6.65 -5.73 8.28
N SER A 296 -7.05 -4.86 7.35
CA SER A 296 -8.09 -5.15 6.36
C SER A 296 -8.07 -4.17 5.20
N TRP A 297 -8.95 -4.35 4.22
CA TRP A 297 -9.24 -3.32 3.21
C TRP A 297 -10.72 -3.37 2.83
N ASP A 298 -11.21 -2.23 2.37
CA ASP A 298 -12.55 -2.09 1.80
C ASP A 298 -12.51 -2.62 0.36
N ASP A 299 -13.28 -3.67 0.07
CA ASP A 299 -13.26 -4.36 -1.22
C ASP A 299 -14.02 -3.61 -2.33
N GLU A 300 -14.88 -2.67 -1.96
CA GLU A 300 -15.61 -1.80 -2.89
C GLU A 300 -14.73 -0.64 -3.38
N THR A 301 -14.02 0.00 -2.46
CA THR A 301 -13.22 1.20 -2.74
C THR A 301 -11.73 0.91 -2.92
N GLY A 302 -11.26 -0.26 -2.47
CA GLY A 302 -9.84 -0.60 -2.40
C GLY A 302 -9.09 0.10 -1.25
N MET A 303 -9.76 0.91 -0.42
CA MET A 303 -9.11 1.65 0.66
C MET A 303 -8.51 0.69 1.69
N ARG A 304 -7.24 0.90 2.06
CA ARG A 304 -6.62 0.08 3.10
C ARG A 304 -7.04 0.54 4.47
N ARG A 305 -7.34 -0.43 5.32
CA ARG A 305 -7.95 -0.27 6.63
C ARG A 305 -7.09 -0.90 7.71
N GLY A 306 -7.23 -0.41 8.92
CA GLY A 306 -6.36 -0.82 10.02
C GLY A 306 -6.88 -0.47 11.39
N VAL A 307 -6.14 -0.94 12.39
CA VAL A 307 -6.33 -0.58 13.79
C VAL A 307 -5.74 0.82 14.00
N ALA A 308 -6.57 1.72 14.53
CA ALA A 308 -6.19 3.10 14.80
C ALA A 308 -5.25 3.21 16.02
N TRP A 309 -4.56 4.35 16.10
CA TRP A 309 -3.66 4.64 17.22
C TRP A 309 -4.39 4.60 18.56
N GLU A 310 -5.62 5.10 18.62
CA GLU A 310 -6.47 5.16 19.81
C GLU A 310 -6.76 3.76 20.36
N ALA A 311 -7.11 2.80 19.50
CA ALA A 311 -7.31 1.41 19.89
C ALA A 311 -6.05 0.78 20.45
N ILE A 312 -4.89 1.04 19.84
CA ILE A 312 -3.60 0.52 20.32
C ILE A 312 -3.27 1.12 21.68
N SER A 313 -3.36 2.44 21.85
CA SER A 313 -3.07 3.10 23.13
C SER A 313 -3.98 2.57 24.24
N GLY A 314 -5.30 2.55 24.00
CA GLY A 314 -6.26 2.07 24.99
C GLY A 314 -6.10 0.58 25.32
N PHE A 315 -5.70 -0.24 24.35
CA PHE A 315 -5.41 -1.66 24.58
C PHE A 315 -4.15 -1.86 25.43
N LEU A 316 -3.06 -1.17 25.10
CA LEU A 316 -1.81 -1.24 25.86
C LEU A 316 -1.98 -0.70 27.28
N GLU A 317 -2.69 0.40 27.47
CA GLU A 317 -3.01 0.94 28.79
C GLU A 317 -3.77 -0.11 29.62
N SER A 318 -4.79 -0.76 29.06
CA SER A 318 -5.53 -1.81 29.79
C SER A 318 -4.68 -3.04 30.10
N ALA A 319 -3.87 -3.51 29.14
CA ALA A 319 -3.13 -4.76 29.29
C ALA A 319 -1.88 -4.61 30.17
N LEU A 320 -1.19 -3.47 30.11
CA LEU A 320 0.02 -3.22 30.90
C LEU A 320 -0.29 -2.82 32.34
N SER A 321 -1.40 -2.10 32.58
CA SER A 321 -1.83 -1.78 33.95
C SER A 321 -2.06 -3.04 34.80
N ILE A 322 -2.38 -4.17 34.17
CA ILE A 322 -2.60 -5.45 34.84
C ILE A 322 -1.27 -6.18 35.11
N GLN A 323 -0.23 -5.96 34.31
CA GLN A 323 1.11 -6.51 34.59
C GLN A 323 1.75 -5.85 35.81
N ASP A 324 1.57 -4.54 35.98
CA ASP A 324 2.11 -3.83 37.16
C ASP A 324 1.40 -4.25 38.47
N LEU A 325 0.16 -4.73 38.40
CA LEU A 325 -0.56 -5.26 39.56
C LEU A 325 -0.11 -6.69 39.97
N THR A 326 0.56 -7.42 39.09
CA THR A 326 0.99 -8.81 39.35
C THR A 326 2.46 -8.94 39.74
N THR A 327 3.24 -7.86 39.66
CA THR A 327 4.59 -7.82 40.24
C THR A 327 4.50 -7.25 41.66
N PRO A 328 4.82 -8.02 42.72
CA PRO A 328 4.90 -7.47 44.06
C PRO A 328 5.96 -6.35 44.06
N PRO A 329 5.73 -5.22 44.76
CA PRO A 329 6.72 -4.16 44.83
C PRO A 329 8.00 -4.75 45.43
N THR A 330 8.99 -4.97 44.58
CA THR A 330 10.32 -5.32 45.03
C THR A 330 10.77 -4.13 45.85
N SER A 331 10.95 -4.39 47.15
CA SER A 331 11.41 -3.42 48.14
C SER A 331 12.89 -3.14 47.89
N THR A 332 13.23 -2.58 46.73
CA THR A 332 14.53 -1.94 46.52
C THR A 332 14.44 -0.58 47.19
N SER A 333 14.84 -0.59 48.45
CA SER A 333 15.26 0.57 49.21
C SER A 333 16.10 1.50 48.34
N PHE A 334 15.53 2.66 48.01
CA PHE A 334 16.30 3.83 47.62
C PHE A 334 17.18 4.22 48.82
N LEU A 335 18.42 3.73 48.84
CA LEU A 335 19.49 4.36 49.59
C LEU A 335 19.80 5.69 48.89
N TYR A 336 19.07 6.74 49.28
CA TYR A 336 19.53 8.11 49.07
C TYR A 336 20.82 8.29 49.86
N ALA A 337 21.92 8.53 49.14
CA ALA A 337 23.12 9.08 49.74
C ALA A 337 22.76 10.45 50.34
N HIS A 338 22.87 10.55 51.66
CA HIS A 338 22.93 11.81 52.37
C HIS A 338 24.13 12.60 51.85
N ASP A 339 23.87 13.76 51.25
CA ASP A 339 24.82 14.86 51.29
C ASP A 339 24.11 16.08 51.86
N THR A 340 24.69 16.56 52.94
CA THR A 340 24.24 17.68 53.77
C THR A 340 24.52 19.00 53.07
N HIS A 341 23.50 19.85 52.88
CA HIS A 341 23.44 21.19 53.49
C HIS A 341 22.21 22.00 53.02
N ASP A 342 21.70 22.76 53.97
CA ASP A 342 20.92 23.99 53.86
C ASP A 342 19.40 23.93 53.58
N THR A 343 18.72 24.05 54.71
CA THR A 343 17.33 24.45 54.97
C THR A 343 16.83 25.61 54.12
N HIS A 344 15.68 25.43 53.47
CA HIS A 344 14.60 26.43 53.50
C HIS A 344 13.22 25.76 53.40
N ASP A 345 12.39 26.16 54.34
CA ASP A 345 11.07 25.65 54.69
C ASP A 345 10.00 26.22 53.73
N LEU A 346 9.29 25.36 52.98
CA LEU A 346 8.10 25.74 52.20
C LEU A 346 7.06 24.62 52.29
N LYS A 347 6.08 24.84 53.18
CA LYS A 347 4.82 24.07 53.26
C LYS A 347 4.05 24.18 51.96
N VAL A 348 3.84 23.07 51.27
CA VAL A 348 2.86 22.94 50.18
C VAL A 348 1.73 22.01 50.64
N GLN A 349 0.51 22.56 50.73
CA GLN A 349 -0.71 21.79 50.94
C GLN A 349 -1.05 20.95 49.70
N PRO A 350 -1.58 19.72 49.83
CA PRO A 350 -2.06 18.96 48.69
C PRO A 350 -3.43 19.49 48.25
N GLN A 351 -3.50 20.07 47.05
CA GLN A 351 -4.78 20.34 46.39
C GLN A 351 -5.33 19.07 45.74
N VAL A 352 -6.61 18.85 46.02
CA VAL A 352 -7.46 17.78 45.48
C VAL A 352 -7.68 18.02 43.97
N LEU A 353 -7.43 17.00 43.15
CA LEU A 353 -7.76 17.00 41.72
C LEU A 353 -9.28 17.00 41.49
N PRO A 354 -9.83 17.84 40.60
CA PRO A 354 -11.21 17.71 40.17
C PRO A 354 -11.36 16.65 39.07
N ALA A 355 -12.42 15.84 39.20
CA ALA A 355 -12.87 14.88 38.22
C ALA A 355 -13.22 15.55 36.88
N PHE A 356 -12.66 15.03 35.78
CA PHE A 356 -13.04 15.44 34.43
C PHE A 356 -14.28 14.68 33.97
N HIS A 357 -15.38 15.41 33.85
CA HIS A 357 -16.60 14.98 33.15
C HIS A 357 -16.42 15.20 31.64
N CYS A 358 -16.37 14.13 30.85
CA CYS A 358 -16.46 14.21 29.39
C CYS A 358 -17.92 14.44 28.98
N SER A 359 -18.24 15.65 28.52
CA SER A 359 -19.51 15.92 27.82
C SER A 359 -19.33 17.06 26.82
N ASN A 360 -19.72 16.79 25.57
CA ASN A 360 -20.04 17.73 24.50
C ASN A 360 -18.89 18.48 23.80
N TYR A 361 -18.31 17.87 22.76
CA TYR A 361 -17.74 18.63 21.64
C TYR A 361 -18.84 18.98 20.63
N ARG A 362 -19.38 20.19 20.73
CA ARG A 362 -20.03 20.89 19.60
C ARG A 362 -18.96 21.74 18.90
N LEU A 363 -18.77 21.50 17.61
CA LEU A 363 -17.94 22.30 16.71
C LEU A 363 -18.48 23.74 16.60
N PRO A 364 -17.63 24.79 16.68
CA PRO A 364 -18.00 26.11 16.22
C PRO A 364 -17.72 26.27 14.72
N VAL A 365 -18.77 26.60 13.98
CA VAL A 365 -18.72 27.08 12.60
C VAL A 365 -18.16 28.51 12.61
N CYS A 366 -16.98 28.73 12.04
CA CYS A 366 -16.48 30.06 11.72
C CYS A 366 -16.72 30.36 10.23
N LEU A 367 -17.75 31.16 9.95
CA LEU A 367 -17.91 31.88 8.68
C LEU A 367 -17.02 33.13 8.68
N PRO A 368 -16.28 33.43 7.60
CA PRO A 368 -15.62 34.72 7.46
C PRO A 368 -16.60 35.80 6.96
N PRO A 369 -16.37 37.08 7.31
CA PRO A 369 -17.29 38.16 7.02
C PRO A 369 -17.17 38.67 5.58
N SER A 370 -18.31 39.16 5.12
CA SER A 370 -18.59 39.94 3.92
C SER A 370 -17.60 41.08 3.65
N CYS A 371 -17.14 41.19 2.40
CA CYS A 371 -16.63 42.44 1.85
C CYS A 371 -17.40 42.80 0.57
N ARG A 372 -17.94 44.02 0.57
CA ARG A 372 -18.81 44.59 -0.47
C ARG A 372 -17.99 45.08 -1.67
N LYS A 373 -18.60 44.90 -2.85
CA LYS A 373 -18.65 45.78 -4.04
C LYS A 373 -17.57 46.87 -4.18
N MET A 374 -16.82 46.80 -5.28
CA MET A 374 -16.40 47.98 -6.03
C MET A 374 -16.56 47.78 -7.55
N TYR A 375 -16.82 48.89 -8.22
CA TYR A 375 -17.42 49.07 -9.54
C TYR A 375 -16.46 48.86 -10.72
N ASN A 376 -17.10 48.54 -11.85
CA ASN A 376 -16.78 48.91 -13.23
C ASN A 376 -15.70 50.00 -13.42
N LEU A 377 -14.71 49.71 -14.27
CA LEU A 377 -14.05 50.71 -15.11
C LEU A 377 -13.34 50.00 -16.29
N TRP A 378 -13.92 50.10 -17.49
CA TRP A 378 -13.25 50.46 -18.75
C TRP A 378 -14.17 50.14 -19.94
N LEU A 379 -14.99 51.15 -20.28
CA LEU A 379 -15.44 51.41 -21.64
C LEU A 379 -14.44 52.42 -22.22
N GLY A 380 -13.94 52.16 -23.43
CA GLY A 380 -13.16 53.09 -24.22
C GLY A 380 -13.49 52.85 -25.69
N GLU A 381 -14.04 53.90 -26.30
CA GLU A 381 -14.69 53.95 -27.61
C GLU A 381 -13.75 53.82 -28.82
N GLY A 382 -14.34 53.56 -30.00
CA GLY A 382 -13.70 53.32 -31.30
C GLY A 382 -12.97 54.51 -31.95
N PRO A 383 -12.65 54.44 -33.26
CA PRO A 383 -13.69 54.71 -34.26
C PRO A 383 -13.65 53.92 -35.59
N TYR A 384 -14.85 53.71 -36.15
CA TYR A 384 -15.31 53.79 -37.56
C TYR A 384 -14.44 53.39 -38.78
N LEU A 385 -14.88 52.30 -39.46
CA LEU A 385 -15.31 52.10 -40.89
C LEU A 385 -14.41 52.56 -42.08
N PRO A 386 -14.52 51.96 -43.31
CA PRO A 386 -15.72 51.33 -43.88
C PRO A 386 -15.58 49.98 -44.63
N SER A 387 -16.77 49.40 -44.81
CA SER A 387 -17.18 48.29 -45.65
C SER A 387 -16.99 48.56 -47.16
N ILE A 388 -16.54 47.54 -47.90
CA ILE A 388 -16.80 47.38 -49.34
C ILE A 388 -17.24 45.92 -49.58
N ASN A 389 -18.49 45.76 -50.02
CA ASN A 389 -19.01 44.57 -50.66
C ASN A 389 -18.60 44.56 -52.14
N THR A 390 -18.16 43.42 -52.69
CA THR A 390 -18.75 42.82 -53.91
C THR A 390 -18.15 41.43 -54.20
N PRO A 391 -18.93 40.52 -54.82
CA PRO A 391 -18.60 39.11 -54.99
C PRO A 391 -17.93 38.85 -56.33
N THR A 392 -17.12 37.78 -56.44
CA THR A 392 -16.75 37.22 -57.74
C THR A 392 -16.90 35.71 -57.72
N THR A 393 -17.97 35.29 -58.38
CA THR A 393 -18.23 33.93 -58.85
C THR A 393 -17.23 33.61 -59.97
N THR A 394 -16.56 32.46 -59.91
CA THR A 394 -15.94 31.87 -61.10
C THR A 394 -16.17 30.37 -61.07
N THR A 395 -17.00 29.93 -62.00
CA THR A 395 -17.36 28.55 -62.31
C THR A 395 -16.47 28.08 -63.45
N ILE A 396 -15.66 27.03 -63.29
CA ILE A 396 -15.12 26.27 -64.44
C ILE A 396 -15.09 24.77 -64.11
N SER A 397 -16.03 24.09 -64.77
CA SER A 397 -15.98 22.80 -65.48
C SER A 397 -15.33 21.55 -64.89
N THR A 398 -16.20 20.56 -64.70
CA THR A 398 -15.98 19.13 -64.56
C THR A 398 -15.41 18.49 -65.84
N SER A 399 -14.46 17.57 -65.71
CA SER A 399 -14.26 16.49 -66.69
C SER A 399 -14.04 15.16 -65.97
N THR A 400 -14.92 14.21 -66.27
CA THR A 400 -14.89 12.79 -65.90
C THR A 400 -13.73 12.05 -66.56
N GLY A 401 -13.07 11.15 -65.83
CA GLY A 401 -12.00 10.30 -66.38
C GLY A 401 -11.52 9.18 -65.44
N LEU A 402 -12.18 8.02 -65.60
CA LEU A 402 -11.75 6.64 -65.34
C LEU A 402 -10.38 6.32 -64.67
N LEU A 403 -10.48 5.61 -63.53
CA LEU A 403 -9.76 4.40 -63.11
C LEU A 403 -8.42 4.03 -63.79
N LYS A 404 -7.34 3.99 -63.00
CA LYS A 404 -6.38 2.88 -63.01
C LYS A 404 -5.63 2.74 -61.68
N SER A 405 -5.66 1.51 -61.16
CA SER A 405 -4.97 1.03 -59.97
C SER A 405 -3.45 1.16 -60.09
N SER A 406 -2.78 1.55 -59.01
CA SER A 406 -1.33 1.39 -58.86
C SER A 406 -1.00 1.12 -57.39
N THR A 407 -0.59 -0.11 -57.14
CA THR A 407 -0.10 -0.66 -55.88
C THR A 407 1.24 -0.01 -55.52
N THR A 408 1.30 0.77 -54.43
CA THR A 408 2.58 1.22 -53.84
C THR A 408 2.89 0.41 -52.58
N SER A 409 4.01 -0.32 -52.66
CA SER A 409 4.65 -1.03 -51.55
C SER A 409 5.20 -0.05 -50.51
N LEU A 410 5.03 -0.39 -49.23
CA LEU A 410 5.65 0.34 -48.12
C LEU A 410 7.18 0.14 -48.15
N THR A 411 7.91 1.21 -48.42
CA THR A 411 9.34 1.34 -48.14
C THR A 411 9.53 1.99 -46.77
N THR A 412 10.33 1.36 -45.91
CA THR A 412 10.76 1.87 -44.61
C THR A 412 11.51 3.19 -44.79
N ALA A 413 11.04 4.27 -44.17
CA ALA A 413 11.70 5.57 -44.23
C ALA A 413 12.97 5.57 -43.35
N ALA A 414 14.12 5.85 -43.96
CA ALA A 414 15.39 6.06 -43.28
C ALA A 414 15.38 7.37 -42.47
N MET A 415 16.18 7.42 -41.40
CA MET A 415 16.43 8.64 -40.62
C MET A 415 16.97 9.76 -41.52
N PRO A 416 16.69 11.04 -41.21
CA PRO A 416 17.32 12.14 -41.92
C PRO A 416 18.83 11.95 -41.86
N THR A 417 19.46 11.92 -43.02
CA THR A 417 20.91 11.78 -43.11
C THR A 417 21.56 13.00 -42.46
N THR A 418 22.78 12.87 -41.94
CA THR A 418 23.51 13.96 -41.24
C THR A 418 23.55 15.26 -42.06
N THR A 419 23.50 15.14 -43.39
CA THR A 419 23.45 16.24 -44.35
C THR A 419 22.16 17.06 -44.28
N GLU A 420 21.00 16.47 -43.97
CA GLU A 420 19.72 17.21 -43.87
C GLU A 420 19.67 18.07 -42.61
N VAL A 421 20.22 17.57 -41.50
CA VAL A 421 20.33 18.32 -40.24
C VAL A 421 21.32 19.47 -40.38
N GLU A 422 22.44 19.25 -41.08
CA GLU A 422 23.42 20.30 -41.38
C GLU A 422 22.89 21.35 -42.35
N ALA A 423 22.08 20.97 -43.34
CA ALA A 423 21.41 21.89 -44.26
C ALA A 423 20.39 22.77 -43.52
N LEU A 424 19.58 22.19 -42.63
CA LEU A 424 18.65 22.95 -41.80
C LEU A 424 19.42 23.90 -40.86
N ARG A 425 20.47 23.39 -40.19
CA ARG A 425 21.33 24.21 -39.32
C ARG A 425 21.97 25.37 -40.06
N SER A 426 22.47 25.14 -41.27
CA SER A 426 23.05 26.18 -42.13
C SER A 426 22.00 27.18 -42.59
N TRP A 427 20.78 26.75 -42.90
CA TRP A 427 19.67 27.64 -43.24
C TRP A 427 19.24 28.51 -42.07
N VAL A 428 19.12 27.94 -40.86
CA VAL A 428 18.77 28.69 -39.63
C VAL A 428 19.85 29.71 -39.28
N LEU A 429 21.13 29.33 -39.38
CA LEU A 429 22.26 30.20 -39.03
C LEU A 429 22.64 31.18 -40.13
N SER A 430 22.19 30.98 -41.38
CA SER A 430 22.45 31.92 -42.45
C SER A 430 21.69 33.23 -42.23
N THR A 431 22.43 34.27 -41.91
CA THR A 431 21.96 35.65 -41.92
C THR A 431 21.87 36.12 -43.36
N SER A 432 20.65 36.24 -43.86
CA SER A 432 20.44 36.95 -45.12
C SER A 432 20.52 38.44 -44.86
N GLY A 433 21.10 39.22 -45.78
CA GLY A 433 21.04 40.70 -45.72
C GLY A 433 19.62 41.26 -45.85
N ASN A 434 18.62 40.40 -46.09
CA ASN A 434 17.22 40.76 -46.15
C ASN A 434 16.53 40.52 -44.80
N TRP A 435 16.27 41.61 -44.08
CA TRP A 435 15.63 41.56 -42.76
C TRP A 435 14.24 40.89 -42.78
N LEU A 436 13.47 41.01 -43.88
CA LEU A 436 12.17 40.33 -44.03
C LEU A 436 12.30 38.81 -44.06
N LEU A 437 13.36 38.30 -44.69
CA LEU A 437 13.59 36.86 -44.74
C LEU A 437 14.02 36.32 -43.36
N ASN A 438 14.76 37.10 -42.58
CA ASN A 438 15.11 36.73 -41.20
C ASN A 438 13.88 36.72 -40.27
N ILE A 439 12.94 37.66 -40.45
CA ILE A 439 11.65 37.62 -39.74
C ILE A 439 10.83 36.42 -40.17
N ALA A 440 10.75 36.12 -41.47
CA ALA A 440 10.03 34.94 -41.96
C ALA A 440 10.62 33.64 -41.40
N LYS A 441 11.96 33.53 -41.31
CA LYS A 441 12.63 32.42 -40.62
C LYS A 441 12.26 32.34 -39.14
N ALA A 442 12.26 33.47 -38.43
CA ALA A 442 11.91 33.52 -37.02
C ALA A 442 10.45 33.08 -36.77
N VAL A 443 9.51 33.54 -37.60
CA VAL A 443 8.09 33.14 -37.53
C VAL A 443 7.90 31.66 -37.89
N ALA A 444 8.58 31.19 -38.94
CA ALA A 444 8.51 29.80 -39.37
C ALA A 444 9.06 28.82 -38.31
N LEU A 445 10.01 29.25 -37.48
CA LEU A 445 10.56 28.46 -36.38
C LEU A 445 9.77 28.62 -35.07
N SER A 446 9.19 29.79 -34.81
CA SER A 446 8.46 30.06 -33.58
C SER A 446 7.11 29.33 -33.53
N ILE A 447 6.45 29.13 -34.67
CA ILE A 447 5.16 28.42 -34.73
C ILE A 447 5.31 26.94 -34.33
N PRO A 448 6.22 26.13 -34.93
CA PRO A 448 6.45 24.75 -34.50
C PRO A 448 6.95 24.65 -33.06
N LEU A 449 7.83 25.56 -32.63
CA LEU A 449 8.36 25.58 -31.26
C LEU A 449 7.26 25.90 -30.25
N GLY A 450 6.39 26.87 -30.54
CA GLY A 450 5.25 27.23 -29.70
C GLY A 450 4.23 26.10 -29.60
N LEU A 451 3.93 25.42 -30.72
CA LEU A 451 3.07 24.23 -30.73
C LEU A 451 3.69 23.07 -29.95
N PHE A 452 5.00 22.86 -30.03
CA PHE A 452 5.72 21.85 -29.26
C PHE A 452 5.67 22.13 -27.75
N ILE A 453 5.97 23.37 -27.33
CA ILE A 453 5.89 23.79 -25.93
C ILE A 453 4.44 23.66 -25.42
N SER A 454 3.45 24.11 -26.19
CA SER A 454 2.04 23.98 -25.82
C SER A 454 1.61 22.51 -25.68
N ALA A 455 2.04 21.63 -26.60
CA ALA A 455 1.77 20.20 -26.50
C ALA A 455 2.45 19.57 -25.26
N MET A 456 3.69 19.99 -24.93
CA MET A 456 4.36 19.57 -23.70
C MET A 456 3.58 20.03 -22.46
N CYS A 457 3.17 21.29 -22.39
CA CYS A 457 2.46 21.85 -21.23
C CYS A 457 1.04 21.31 -21.06
N CYS A 458 0.30 21.05 -22.14
CA CYS A 458 -1.10 20.66 -22.07
C CYS A 458 -1.31 19.14 -21.91
N CYS A 459 -0.43 18.32 -22.50
CA CYS A 459 -0.65 16.86 -22.55
C CYS A 459 0.40 16.06 -21.79
N TRP A 460 1.54 16.68 -21.47
CA TRP A 460 2.72 15.95 -21.03
C TRP A 460 3.09 16.29 -19.60
N ILE A 461 3.16 17.58 -19.26
CA ILE A 461 3.34 18.01 -17.86
C ILE A 461 2.22 17.46 -16.97
N PRO A 462 0.92 17.48 -17.35
CA PRO A 462 -0.13 16.93 -16.49
C PRO A 462 -0.12 15.40 -16.42
N CYS A 463 0.23 14.70 -17.51
CA CYS A 463 0.31 13.23 -17.51
C CYS A 463 1.54 12.73 -16.73
N LEU A 464 2.67 13.41 -16.84
CA LEU A 464 3.88 13.15 -16.06
C LEU A 464 3.66 13.50 -14.59
N TRP A 465 2.99 14.62 -14.30
CA TRP A 465 2.58 14.99 -12.95
C TRP A 465 1.66 13.93 -12.34
N TYR A 466 0.78 13.32 -13.14
CA TYR A 466 -0.11 12.25 -12.69
C TYR A 466 0.60 10.90 -12.49
N THR A 467 1.60 10.57 -13.33
CA THR A 467 2.36 9.31 -13.20
C THR A 467 3.46 9.38 -12.15
N ASP A 468 4.00 10.58 -11.88
CA ASP A 468 5.21 10.77 -11.08
C ASP A 468 4.96 11.48 -9.74
N HIS A 469 3.70 11.66 -9.34
CA HIS A 469 3.31 12.04 -7.97
C HIS A 469 3.68 10.99 -6.89
N LEU A 470 4.53 10.01 -7.24
CA LEU A 470 5.04 8.95 -6.39
C LEU A 470 6.55 9.06 -6.12
N THR A 471 7.31 9.96 -6.79
CA THR A 471 8.74 10.14 -6.50
C THR A 471 9.15 11.61 -6.33
N ASP A 472 9.90 11.90 -5.26
CA ASP A 472 10.29 13.26 -4.80
C ASP A 472 11.39 13.91 -5.68
N GLU A 473 11.80 13.33 -6.81
CA GLU A 473 12.91 13.85 -7.65
C GLU A 473 12.49 14.96 -8.64
N PHE A 474 11.20 15.27 -8.74
CA PHE A 474 10.67 16.14 -9.80
C PHE A 474 11.06 17.63 -9.69
N LEU A 475 11.54 18.10 -8.53
CA LEU A 475 11.86 19.52 -8.32
C LEU A 475 13.26 19.94 -8.80
N ASP A 476 14.12 19.00 -9.18
CA ASP A 476 15.43 19.31 -9.75
C ASP A 476 15.39 19.27 -11.29
N ILE A 477 15.16 20.44 -11.89
CA ILE A 477 15.16 20.66 -13.35
C ILE A 477 16.44 20.13 -14.02
N SER A 478 17.57 20.11 -13.31
CA SER A 478 18.85 19.70 -13.89
C SER A 478 18.94 18.17 -14.09
N VAL A 479 18.46 17.39 -13.12
CA VAL A 479 18.37 15.93 -13.19
C VAL A 479 17.37 15.50 -14.26
N TRP A 480 16.22 16.16 -14.30
CA TRP A 480 15.17 15.91 -15.31
C TRP A 480 15.68 16.18 -16.73
N THR A 481 16.32 17.33 -16.95
CA THR A 481 16.90 17.70 -18.25
C THR A 481 17.96 16.68 -18.68
N GLY A 482 18.78 16.21 -17.73
CA GLY A 482 19.78 15.16 -17.98
C GLY A 482 19.19 13.83 -18.42
N ARG A 483 18.12 13.35 -17.77
CA ARG A 483 17.44 12.09 -18.15
C ARG A 483 16.70 12.21 -19.48
N LEU A 484 16.08 13.36 -19.75
CA LEU A 484 15.42 13.65 -21.03
C LEU A 484 16.43 13.63 -22.19
N LEU A 485 17.59 14.28 -22.03
CA LEU A 485 18.64 14.33 -23.05
C LEU A 485 19.32 12.97 -23.27
N ARG A 486 19.37 12.10 -22.26
CA ARG A 486 19.84 10.71 -22.40
C ARG A 486 18.82 9.76 -23.02
N GLY A 487 17.61 10.24 -23.33
CA GLY A 487 16.57 9.44 -23.98
C GLY A 487 15.90 8.42 -23.07
N GLU A 488 16.09 8.52 -21.75
CA GLU A 488 15.57 7.57 -20.75
C GLU A 488 14.02 7.58 -20.69
N TYR A 489 13.39 8.65 -21.17
CA TYR A 489 11.93 8.81 -21.23
C TYR A 489 11.33 8.75 -22.65
N GLY A 490 12.06 8.15 -23.61
CA GLY A 490 11.58 7.98 -24.97
C GLY A 490 10.40 7.00 -25.07
N PRO A 491 9.34 7.29 -25.84
CA PRO A 491 8.33 6.28 -26.18
C PRO A 491 8.99 5.11 -26.92
N ALA A 492 8.48 3.89 -26.73
CA ALA A 492 8.92 2.74 -27.50
C ALA A 492 8.80 3.03 -29.02
N GLY A 493 9.92 2.96 -29.74
CA GLY A 493 10.02 3.34 -31.15
C GLY A 493 10.53 4.76 -31.43
N GLY A 494 10.83 5.56 -30.41
CA GLY A 494 11.47 6.87 -30.55
C GLY A 494 10.51 8.05 -30.75
N TRP A 495 11.04 9.26 -30.60
CA TRP A 495 10.26 10.51 -30.63
C TRP A 495 9.60 10.80 -31.97
N ILE A 496 10.31 10.54 -33.07
CA ILE A 496 9.85 10.90 -34.42
C ILE A 496 8.57 10.12 -34.79
N PRO A 497 8.50 8.78 -34.60
CA PRO A 497 7.26 8.04 -34.83
C PRO A 497 6.08 8.47 -33.94
N LEU A 498 6.34 8.79 -32.66
CA LEU A 498 5.29 9.26 -31.75
C LEU A 498 4.72 10.62 -32.20
N ILE A 499 5.59 11.59 -32.49
CA ILE A 499 5.18 12.93 -32.93
C ILE A 499 4.42 12.82 -34.26
N ARG A 500 4.95 12.06 -35.23
CA ARG A 500 4.28 11.84 -36.53
C ARG A 500 2.90 11.23 -36.35
N ARG A 501 2.75 10.29 -35.42
CA ARG A 501 1.46 9.66 -35.08
C ARG A 501 0.48 10.64 -34.43
N ARG A 502 0.94 11.47 -33.51
CA ARG A 502 0.12 12.49 -32.84
C ARG A 502 -0.32 13.59 -33.80
N VAL A 503 0.57 14.07 -34.67
CA VAL A 503 0.23 15.03 -35.73
C VAL A 503 -0.80 14.43 -36.68
N ARG A 504 -0.61 13.17 -37.12
CA ARG A 504 -1.60 12.47 -37.95
C ARG A 504 -2.97 12.39 -37.25
N MET A 505 -3.01 12.02 -35.97
CA MET A 505 -4.27 11.97 -35.21
C MET A 505 -4.91 13.35 -35.03
N PHE A 506 -4.13 14.42 -34.93
CA PHE A 506 -4.67 15.77 -34.81
C PHE A 506 -5.49 16.17 -36.04
N PHE A 507 -5.00 15.84 -37.24
CA PHE A 507 -5.69 16.12 -38.51
C PHE A 507 -6.80 15.12 -38.88
N MET A 508 -6.93 14.01 -38.17
CA MET A 508 -8.02 13.04 -38.38
C MET A 508 -9.35 13.55 -37.83
N GLY A 509 -10.45 13.20 -38.50
CA GLY A 509 -11.81 13.45 -37.99
C GLY A 509 -12.05 12.75 -36.65
N ARG A 510 -13.03 13.23 -35.87
CA ARG A 510 -13.33 12.67 -34.52
C ARG A 510 -13.65 11.17 -34.58
N GLU A 511 -14.29 10.74 -35.66
CA GLU A 511 -14.67 9.34 -35.93
C GLU A 511 -13.46 8.49 -36.34
N GLU A 512 -12.60 9.01 -37.23
CA GLU A 512 -11.35 8.35 -37.62
C GLU A 512 -10.39 8.14 -36.44
N ARG A 513 -10.32 9.10 -35.49
CA ARG A 513 -9.53 8.95 -34.26
C ARG A 513 -10.04 7.80 -33.40
N ALA A 514 -11.36 7.68 -33.24
CA ALA A 514 -11.96 6.61 -32.46
C ALA A 514 -11.72 5.24 -33.10
N GLU A 515 -11.77 5.16 -34.43
CA GLU A 515 -11.49 3.92 -35.15
C GLU A 515 -10.00 3.53 -35.10
N ALA A 516 -9.08 4.49 -35.25
CA ALA A 516 -7.65 4.25 -35.11
C ALA A 516 -7.28 3.74 -33.70
N GLN A 517 -7.90 4.30 -32.66
CA GLN A 517 -7.72 3.84 -31.27
C GLN A 517 -8.26 2.42 -31.05
N ARG A 518 -9.41 2.07 -31.66
CA ARG A 518 -9.96 0.71 -31.60
C ARG A 518 -9.05 -0.30 -32.29
N ARG A 519 -8.50 0.02 -33.46
CA ARG A 519 -7.55 -0.86 -34.17
C ARG A 519 -6.27 -1.09 -33.36
N GLU A 520 -5.72 -0.04 -32.76
CA GLU A 520 -4.54 -0.17 -31.89
C GLU A 520 -4.81 -1.01 -30.64
N ALA A 521 -5.96 -0.82 -29.99
CA ALA A 521 -6.36 -1.64 -28.86
C ALA A 521 -6.51 -3.11 -29.26
N GLN A 522 -7.08 -3.38 -30.45
CA GLN A 522 -7.20 -4.74 -30.97
C GLN A 522 -5.84 -5.36 -31.31
N GLU A 523 -4.93 -4.61 -31.96
CA GLU A 523 -3.56 -5.08 -32.24
C GLU A 523 -2.74 -5.34 -30.97
N ALA A 524 -2.97 -4.57 -29.90
CA ALA A 524 -2.34 -4.80 -28.61
C ALA A 524 -2.88 -6.08 -27.95
N ILE A 525 -4.20 -6.32 -28.04
CA ILE A 525 -4.83 -7.57 -27.59
C ILE A 525 -4.26 -8.75 -28.40
N ASP A 526 -4.17 -8.63 -29.73
CA ASP A 526 -3.68 -9.69 -30.60
C ASP A 526 -2.18 -9.97 -30.38
N ARG A 527 -1.39 -8.97 -29.95
CA ARG A 527 0.01 -9.16 -29.54
C ARG A 527 0.16 -9.93 -28.23
N VAL A 528 -0.72 -9.68 -27.26
CA VAL A 528 -0.72 -10.36 -25.96
C VAL A 528 -1.30 -11.78 -26.08
N VAL A 529 -2.28 -11.96 -26.96
CA VAL A 529 -2.91 -13.24 -27.27
C VAL A 529 -2.14 -13.87 -28.44
N GLY A 530 -0.93 -14.35 -28.19
CA GLY A 530 -0.16 -15.07 -29.18
C GLY A 530 -0.88 -16.36 -29.63
N ALA A 531 -1.58 -16.31 -30.76
CA ALA A 531 -2.21 -17.49 -31.36
C ALA A 531 -1.15 -18.29 -32.13
N ARG A 532 -0.76 -19.45 -31.60
CA ARG A 532 0.12 -20.37 -32.34
C ARG A 532 -0.73 -21.08 -33.39
N ARG A 533 -0.59 -20.68 -34.66
CA ARG A 533 -1.22 -21.34 -35.81
C ARG A 533 -0.31 -22.42 -36.38
N ASP A 534 -0.88 -23.55 -36.78
CA ASP A 534 -0.13 -24.59 -37.48
C ASP A 534 0.12 -24.23 -38.96
N ARG A 535 0.84 -25.11 -39.67
CA ARG A 535 1.15 -24.95 -41.11
C ARG A 535 -0.09 -24.90 -42.02
N HIS A 536 -1.30 -25.18 -41.50
CA HIS A 536 -2.56 -25.16 -42.24
C HIS A 536 -3.46 -24.00 -41.81
N GLY A 537 -2.98 -23.10 -40.94
CA GLY A 537 -3.70 -21.90 -40.50
C GLY A 537 -4.68 -22.13 -39.36
N HIS A 538 -4.75 -23.33 -38.77
CA HIS A 538 -5.61 -23.61 -37.63
C HIS A 538 -4.95 -23.15 -36.32
N VAL A 539 -5.73 -22.57 -35.42
CA VAL A 539 -5.25 -22.11 -34.11
C VAL A 539 -5.13 -23.33 -33.17
N VAL A 540 -3.91 -23.69 -32.76
CA VAL A 540 -3.63 -24.93 -32.00
C VAL A 540 -3.28 -24.65 -30.53
N GLY A 541 -3.31 -23.38 -30.09
CA GLY A 541 -3.17 -23.05 -28.67
C GLY A 541 -2.96 -21.57 -28.43
N VAL A 542 -3.47 -21.09 -27.28
CA VAL A 542 -3.28 -19.72 -26.78
C VAL A 542 -2.16 -19.77 -25.74
N GLY A 543 -0.98 -19.28 -26.10
CA GLY A 543 0.13 -19.12 -25.17
C GLY A 543 0.09 -17.71 -24.58
N TYR A 544 -0.04 -17.58 -23.27
CA TYR A 544 0.15 -16.30 -22.59
C TYR A 544 1.64 -16.06 -22.42
N GLN A 545 2.17 -15.06 -23.11
CA GLN A 545 3.52 -14.55 -22.85
C GLN A 545 3.38 -13.40 -21.84
N GLN A 546 3.97 -13.56 -20.66
CA GLN A 546 3.81 -12.66 -19.53
C GLN A 546 4.93 -11.60 -19.57
N GLU A 547 4.57 -10.35 -19.88
CA GLU A 547 5.41 -9.16 -19.63
C GLU A 547 4.92 -8.39 -18.40
N PRO A 548 5.80 -7.60 -17.73
CA PRO A 548 5.56 -7.08 -16.39
C PRO A 548 4.42 -6.07 -16.34
N ALA A 549 3.59 -6.20 -15.30
CA ALA A 549 2.31 -5.56 -15.17
C ALA A 549 2.38 -4.03 -14.99
N MET A 550 1.78 -3.30 -15.93
CA MET A 550 1.04 -2.07 -15.63
C MET A 550 -0.43 -2.31 -15.97
N THR A 551 -1.33 -2.23 -15.00
CA THR A 551 -2.77 -2.09 -15.29
C THR A 551 -3.48 -1.19 -14.29
N THR A 552 -3.83 0.00 -14.76
CA THR A 552 -5.08 0.68 -14.39
C THR A 552 -6.22 0.02 -15.17
N GLY A 553 -7.20 -0.58 -14.48
CA GLY A 553 -8.37 -1.22 -15.11
C GLY A 553 -9.65 -0.94 -14.33
N LEU A 554 -10.61 -0.30 -15.00
CA LEU A 554 -11.96 0.03 -14.53
C LEU A 554 -12.82 -1.22 -14.22
N PRO A 555 -13.89 -1.10 -13.40
CA PRO A 555 -14.57 -2.23 -12.81
C PRO A 555 -15.66 -2.80 -13.75
N GLN A 556 -15.51 -4.06 -14.16
CA GLN A 556 -16.63 -4.89 -14.59
C GLN A 556 -16.88 -5.99 -13.56
N ASN A 557 -18.17 -6.18 -13.26
CA ASN A 557 -18.77 -6.95 -12.17
C ASN A 557 -18.17 -8.36 -11.97
N ARG A 558 -17.11 -8.43 -11.16
CA ARG A 558 -16.32 -9.63 -10.83
C ARG A 558 -17.13 -10.67 -10.03
N THR A 559 -18.18 -10.24 -9.35
CA THR A 559 -19.01 -11.06 -8.47
C THR A 559 -19.88 -12.03 -9.28
N MET A 560 -20.41 -11.57 -10.43
CA MET A 560 -21.31 -12.37 -11.28
C MET A 560 -20.59 -13.54 -11.97
N ARG A 561 -19.37 -13.33 -12.47
CA ARG A 561 -18.55 -14.42 -13.07
C ARG A 561 -18.20 -15.50 -12.05
N ARG A 562 -17.93 -15.11 -10.80
CA ARG A 562 -17.67 -16.05 -9.69
C ARG A 562 -18.91 -16.84 -9.28
N GLN A 563 -20.10 -16.25 -9.38
CA GLN A 563 -21.36 -16.93 -9.10
C GLN A 563 -21.71 -17.96 -10.19
N MET A 564 -21.47 -17.63 -11.47
CA MET A 564 -21.66 -18.58 -12.57
C MET A 564 -20.70 -19.79 -12.50
N ALA A 565 -19.42 -19.56 -12.19
CA ALA A 565 -18.45 -20.65 -12.02
C ALA A 565 -18.84 -21.61 -10.88
N ARG A 566 -19.43 -21.08 -9.79
CA ARG A 566 -19.96 -21.89 -8.69
C ARG A 566 -21.21 -22.68 -9.06
N GLN A 567 -22.11 -22.11 -9.87
CA GLN A 567 -23.28 -22.83 -10.37
C GLN A 567 -22.90 -23.96 -11.33
N GLN A 568 -21.91 -23.73 -12.20
CA GLN A 568 -21.43 -24.74 -13.14
C GLN A 568 -20.70 -25.90 -12.43
N ALA A 569 -19.91 -25.60 -11.40
CA ALA A 569 -19.28 -26.64 -10.57
C ALA A 569 -20.31 -27.46 -9.76
N ARG A 570 -21.42 -26.84 -9.31
CA ARG A 570 -22.53 -27.56 -8.66
C ARG A 570 -23.25 -28.47 -9.64
N ALA A 571 -23.58 -27.97 -10.84
CA ALA A 571 -24.22 -28.76 -11.89
C ALA A 571 -23.40 -30.00 -12.26
N ASN A 572 -22.07 -29.86 -12.40
CA ASN A 572 -21.18 -30.98 -12.72
C ASN A 572 -21.10 -32.04 -11.61
N ARG A 573 -21.26 -31.65 -10.33
CA ARG A 573 -21.30 -32.62 -9.21
C ARG A 573 -22.63 -33.37 -9.15
N THR A 574 -23.75 -32.72 -9.45
CA THR A 574 -25.06 -33.38 -9.48
C THR A 574 -25.12 -34.43 -10.59
N VAL A 575 -24.47 -34.18 -11.74
CA VAL A 575 -24.38 -35.15 -12.84
C VAL A 575 -23.53 -36.37 -12.44
N ASN A 576 -22.43 -36.19 -11.72
CA ASN A 576 -21.61 -37.33 -11.26
C ASN A 576 -22.23 -38.12 -10.10
N SER A 577 -23.09 -37.51 -9.29
CA SER A 577 -23.77 -38.20 -8.18
C SER A 577 -24.93 -39.09 -8.63
N ASN A 578 -25.44 -38.91 -9.85
CA ASN A 578 -26.54 -39.70 -10.40
C ASN A 578 -26.06 -40.89 -11.26
N ASN A 579 -24.74 -41.03 -11.44
CA ASN A 579 -24.12 -42.10 -12.22
C ASN A 579 -23.41 -43.17 -11.36
N ASN A 580 -23.56 -43.09 -10.03
CA ASN A 580 -23.23 -44.14 -9.05
C ASN A 580 -24.52 -44.51 -8.31
#